data_AF-A0A8H3SDI6-F1
#
_entry.id   AF-A0A8H3SDI6-F1
#
_cell.length_a   1.000
_cell.length_b   1.000
_cell.length_c   1.000
_cell.angle_alpha   90.00
_cell.angle_beta   90.00
_cell.angle_gamma   90.00
#
_symmetry.space_group_name_H-M   'P 1'
#
loop_
_entity.id
_entity.type
_entity.pdbx_description
1 polymer ?
#
loop_
_entity_poly.entity_id
_entity_poly.type
_entity_poly.pdbx_seq_one_letter_code
_entity_poly.pdbx_strand_id
1 'polypeptide(L)'
;MLNTHAPLVGKLLEKYGVLHWTMTHNTNMTRPLTDGLHDEQFIYTADYHCVVQFILPDIECFAKMQEDPFYIENIKPDHERFADTEKSKFMVGYYTKLMEDGRFMWPVAG
;
A
#
# COMPACT_ATOMS: atom_id res chain seq x y z
N MET A 1 -0.80 6.42 -11.66
CA MET A 1 -0.88 6.32 -10.18
C MET A 1 -1.61 7.53 -9.59
N LEU A 2 -0.95 8.56 -9.04
CA LEU A 2 -1.63 9.59 -8.22
C LEU A 2 -2.67 10.46 -8.95
N ASN A 3 -2.40 10.88 -10.20
CA ASN A 3 -3.26 11.85 -10.89
C ASN A 3 -4.40 11.21 -11.71
N THR A 4 -4.42 9.88 -11.83
CA THR A 4 -5.34 9.16 -12.72
C THR A 4 -5.97 7.98 -12.00
N HIS A 5 -5.13 7.05 -11.54
CA HIS A 5 -5.60 5.84 -10.87
C HIS A 5 -6.21 6.15 -9.49
N ALA A 6 -5.54 7.01 -8.72
CA ALA A 6 -5.90 7.21 -7.33
C ALA A 6 -7.32 7.81 -7.13
N PRO A 7 -7.77 8.82 -7.89
CA PRO A 7 -9.13 9.33 -7.79
C PRO A 7 -10.21 8.31 -8.16
N LEU A 8 -9.89 7.35 -9.05
CA LEU A 8 -10.83 6.31 -9.48
C LEU A 8 -11.01 5.26 -8.38
N VAL A 9 -9.89 4.72 -7.87
CA VAL A 9 -9.92 3.67 -6.85
C VAL A 9 -10.33 4.21 -5.48
N GLY A 10 -9.98 5.45 -5.14
CA GLY A 10 -10.32 6.08 -3.86
C GLY A 10 -11.81 6.04 -3.53
N LYS A 11 -12.67 6.30 -4.53
CA LYS A 11 -14.13 6.24 -4.34
C LYS A 11 -14.64 4.83 -4.08
N LEU A 12 -14.03 3.81 -4.69
CA LEU A 12 -14.39 2.42 -4.42
C LEU A 12 -13.88 1.96 -3.06
N LEU A 13 -12.65 2.33 -2.69
CA LEU A 13 -12.09 2.03 -1.38
C LEU A 13 -12.98 2.61 -0.27
N GLU A 14 -13.45 3.86 -0.43
CA GLU A 14 -14.41 4.49 0.46
C GLU A 14 -15.74 3.73 0.49
N LYS A 15 -16.33 3.44 -0.67
CA LYS A 15 -17.59 2.69 -0.81
C LYS A 15 -17.58 1.36 -0.07
N TYR A 16 -16.46 0.64 -0.12
CA TYR A 16 -16.33 -0.68 0.49
C TYR A 16 -15.77 -0.65 1.92
N GLY A 17 -15.44 0.53 2.47
CA GLY A 17 -15.10 0.70 3.88
C GLY A 17 -13.63 0.43 4.22
N VAL A 18 -12.71 0.62 3.26
CA VAL A 18 -11.27 0.58 3.54
C VAL A 18 -10.92 1.71 4.52
N LEU A 19 -10.24 1.36 5.62
CA LEU A 19 -9.99 2.29 6.73
C LEU A 19 -8.80 3.22 6.48
N HIS A 20 -7.82 2.74 5.74
CA HIS A 20 -6.61 3.49 5.46
C HIS A 20 -5.98 3.02 4.16
N TRP A 21 -5.38 3.97 3.45
CA TRP A 21 -4.66 3.69 2.22
C TRP A 21 -3.45 4.63 2.09
N THR A 22 -2.28 4.05 1.82
CA THR A 22 -1.04 4.79 1.59
C THR A 22 -0.29 4.29 0.38
N MET A 23 0.54 5.17 -0.17
CA MET A 23 1.46 4.87 -1.26
C MET A 23 2.82 5.49 -0.96
N THR A 24 3.84 4.65 -0.78
CA THR A 24 5.23 5.09 -0.64
C THR A 24 5.95 4.91 -1.97
N HIS A 25 6.48 6.00 -2.53
CA HIS A 25 7.17 5.97 -3.83
C HIS A 25 8.69 5.95 -3.63
N ASN A 26 9.33 4.90 -4.13
CA ASN A 26 10.79 4.72 -4.09
C ASN A 26 11.38 5.29 -5.38
N THR A 27 11.62 6.61 -5.37
CA THR A 27 12.12 7.36 -6.51
C THR A 27 13.64 7.28 -6.61
N ASN A 28 14.20 7.71 -7.75
CA ASN A 28 15.64 7.86 -7.89
C ASN A 28 16.25 8.87 -6.90
N MET A 29 15.44 9.74 -6.29
CA MET A 29 15.91 10.67 -5.26
C MET A 29 15.87 10.08 -3.85
N THR A 30 14.92 9.18 -3.56
CA THR A 30 14.78 8.60 -2.22
C THR A 30 15.59 7.32 -2.04
N ARG A 31 15.86 6.57 -3.11
CA ARG A 31 16.69 5.35 -3.04
C ARG A 31 18.10 5.61 -2.49
N PRO A 32 18.86 6.63 -2.92
CA PRO A 32 20.18 6.91 -2.36
C PRO A 32 20.16 7.29 -0.87
N LEU A 33 19.00 7.64 -0.29
CA LEU A 33 18.91 7.96 1.14
C LEU A 33 19.07 6.72 2.03
N THR A 34 19.04 5.51 1.45
CA THR A 34 19.42 4.28 2.18
C THR A 34 20.93 4.12 2.29
N ASP A 35 21.72 4.89 1.52
CA ASP A 35 23.17 4.82 1.56
C ASP A 35 23.65 5.24 2.96
N GLY A 36 24.31 4.31 3.66
CA GLY A 36 24.78 4.49 5.04
C GLY A 36 23.79 4.05 6.13
N LEU A 37 22.59 3.57 5.78
CA LEU A 37 21.65 2.95 6.72
C LEU A 37 21.78 1.41 6.77
N HIS A 38 22.55 0.82 5.84
CA HIS A 38 22.77 -0.63 5.81
C HIS A 38 23.80 -1.05 6.86
N ASP A 39 23.43 -2.03 7.68
CA ASP A 39 24.33 -2.82 8.52
C ASP A 39 24.23 -4.31 8.14
N GLU A 40 24.83 -5.20 8.93
CA GLU A 40 24.81 -6.65 8.69
C GLU A 40 23.38 -7.24 8.65
N GLN A 41 22.39 -6.58 9.26
CA GLN A 41 20.99 -7.00 9.31
C GLN A 41 20.15 -6.42 8.17
N PHE A 42 20.56 -5.28 7.59
CA PHE A 42 19.81 -4.55 6.57
C PHE A 42 20.56 -4.41 5.24
N ILE A 43 21.18 -5.50 4.77
CA ILE A 43 21.99 -5.51 3.54
C ILE A 43 21.19 -5.53 2.24
N TYR A 44 19.93 -5.96 2.27
CA TYR A 44 19.12 -6.13 1.06
C TYR A 44 18.08 -5.03 0.92
N THR A 45 18.12 -4.33 -0.22
CA THR A 45 17.11 -3.34 -0.57
C THR A 45 16.11 -3.94 -1.55
N ALA A 46 14.82 -3.69 -1.30
CA ALA A 46 13.79 -4.08 -2.25
C ALA A 46 13.82 -3.18 -3.50
N ASP A 47 13.68 -3.77 -4.68
CA ASP A 47 13.72 -3.07 -5.96
C ASP A 47 12.36 -2.47 -6.37
N TYR A 48 11.33 -2.58 -5.53
CA TYR A 48 9.99 -2.02 -5.80
C TYR A 48 10.01 -0.49 -5.92
N HIS A 49 9.30 0.03 -6.93
CA HIS A 49 9.14 1.48 -7.16
C HIS A 49 8.03 2.11 -6.29
N CYS A 50 7.11 1.30 -5.79
CA CYS A 50 6.02 1.75 -4.95
C CYS A 50 5.62 0.64 -3.97
N VAL A 51 5.29 1.02 -2.74
CA VAL A 51 4.62 0.17 -1.76
C VAL A 51 3.24 0.75 -1.52
N VAL A 52 2.20 -0.05 -1.72
CA VAL A 52 0.81 0.31 -1.45
C VAL A 52 0.34 -0.49 -0.25
N GLN A 53 -0.26 0.18 0.74
CA GLN A 53 -0.81 -0.49 1.91
C GLN A 53 -2.27 -0.11 2.11
N PHE A 54 -3.07 -1.09 2.50
CA PHE A 54 -4.45 -0.92 2.89
C PHE A 54 -4.65 -1.45 4.30
N ILE A 55 -5.38 -0.71 5.13
CA ILE A 55 -5.93 -1.24 6.38
C ILE A 55 -7.41 -1.48 6.13
N LEU A 56 -7.80 -2.74 6.29
CA LEU A 56 -9.14 -3.21 6.02
C LEU A 56 -9.83 -3.52 7.37
N PRO A 57 -11.14 -3.28 7.49
CA PRO A 57 -11.89 -3.78 8.65
C PRO A 57 -11.99 -5.31 8.63
N ASP A 58 -12.03 -5.89 7.42
CA ASP A 58 -12.02 -7.32 7.13
C ASP A 58 -11.62 -7.53 5.65
N ILE A 59 -11.10 -8.70 5.29
CA ILE A 59 -10.63 -8.97 3.92
C ILE A 59 -11.76 -8.93 2.87
N GLU A 60 -13.00 -9.23 3.26
CA GLU A 60 -14.16 -9.27 2.36
C GLU A 60 -14.49 -7.91 1.73
N CYS A 61 -14.11 -6.79 2.37
CA CYS A 61 -14.30 -5.49 1.74
C CYS A 61 -13.52 -5.36 0.43
N PHE A 62 -12.30 -5.92 0.39
CA PHE A 62 -11.46 -5.88 -0.78
C PHE A 62 -11.94 -6.89 -1.83
N ALA A 63 -12.39 -8.07 -1.41
CA ALA A 63 -12.97 -9.07 -2.32
C ALA A 63 -14.21 -8.52 -3.03
N LYS A 64 -15.16 -7.94 -2.29
CA LYS A 64 -16.37 -7.33 -2.86
C LYS A 64 -16.07 -6.12 -3.75
N MET A 65 -15.03 -5.35 -3.44
CA MET A 65 -14.57 -4.28 -4.32
C MET A 65 -14.08 -4.82 -5.66
N GLN A 66 -13.37 -5.96 -5.67
CA GLN A 66 -12.87 -6.56 -6.91
C GLN A 66 -13.99 -7.12 -7.81
N GLU A 67 -15.18 -7.39 -7.25
CA GLU A 67 -16.38 -7.80 -7.98
C GLU A 67 -17.21 -6.61 -8.50
N ASP A 68 -16.90 -5.37 -8.10
CA ASP A 68 -17.64 -4.19 -8.55
C ASP A 68 -17.50 -4.00 -10.08
N PRO A 69 -18.61 -3.80 -10.82
CA PRO A 69 -18.55 -3.56 -12.26
C PRO A 69 -17.62 -2.40 -12.64
N PHE A 70 -17.62 -1.31 -11.86
CA PHE A 70 -16.74 -0.18 -12.08
C PHE A 70 -15.27 -0.58 -11.91
N TYR A 71 -14.95 -1.42 -10.91
CA TYR A 71 -13.60 -1.96 -10.74
C TYR A 71 -13.17 -2.77 -11.96
N ILE A 72 -14.03 -3.70 -12.40
CA ILE A 72 -13.75 -4.61 -13.51
C ILE A 72 -13.55 -3.85 -14.82
N GLU A 73 -14.41 -2.87 -15.10
CA GLU A 73 -14.42 -2.14 -16.38
C GLU A 73 -13.38 -1.02 -16.45
N ASN A 74 -13.09 -0.35 -15.33
CA ASN A 74 -12.32 0.90 -15.34
C ASN A 74 -10.99 0.80 -14.58
N ILE A 75 -10.95 0.10 -13.45
CA ILE A 75 -9.78 0.10 -12.55
C ILE A 75 -8.80 -1.01 -12.90
N LYS A 76 -9.31 -2.24 -13.05
CA LYS A 76 -8.48 -3.41 -13.37
C LYS A 76 -7.67 -3.22 -14.65
N PRO A 77 -8.22 -2.69 -15.76
CA PRO A 77 -7.43 -2.43 -16.97
C PRO A 77 -6.42 -1.28 -16.79
N ASP A 78 -6.68 -0.34 -15.89
CA ASP A 78 -5.76 0.78 -15.62
C ASP A 78 -4.48 0.32 -14.92
N HIS A 79 -4.52 -0.78 -14.14
CA HIS A 79 -3.34 -1.37 -13.52
C HIS A 79 -2.24 -1.70 -14.54
N GLU A 80 -2.60 -2.23 -15.71
CA GLU A 80 -1.64 -2.60 -16.76
C GLU A 80 -0.88 -1.41 -17.34
N ARG A 81 -1.37 -0.18 -17.13
CA ARG A 81 -0.72 1.04 -17.65
C ARG A 81 0.41 1.54 -16.77
N PHE A 82 0.45 1.17 -15.49
CA PHE A 82 1.42 1.72 -14.55
C PHE A 82 2.09 0.67 -13.66
N ALA A 83 1.52 -0.52 -13.53
CA ALA A 83 2.07 -1.59 -12.72
C ALA A 83 2.66 -2.69 -13.60
N ASP A 84 3.88 -3.09 -13.26
CA ASP A 84 4.43 -4.37 -13.71
C ASP A 84 3.79 -5.46 -12.84
N THR A 85 2.73 -6.08 -13.37
CA THR A 85 1.94 -7.08 -12.64
C THR A 85 2.69 -8.40 -12.44
N GLU A 86 3.73 -8.69 -13.23
CA GLU A 86 4.57 -9.88 -13.07
C GLU A 86 5.52 -9.74 -11.87
N LYS A 87 6.04 -8.53 -11.64
CA LYS A 87 6.91 -8.23 -10.50
C LYS A 87 6.16 -7.81 -9.25
N SER A 88 4.89 -7.45 -9.37
CA SER A 88 4.04 -7.10 -8.23
C SER A 88 3.89 -8.28 -7.27
N LYS A 89 4.07 -8.03 -5.97
CA LYS A 89 3.84 -9.01 -4.90
C LYS A 89 2.70 -8.55 -4.01
N PHE A 90 1.84 -9.48 -3.62
CA PHE A 90 0.69 -9.22 -2.76
C PHE A 90 0.80 -10.04 -1.48
N MET A 91 0.52 -9.42 -0.34
CA MET A 91 0.50 -10.09 0.97
C MET A 91 -0.64 -9.54 1.84
N VAL A 92 -1.10 -10.38 2.77
CA VAL A 92 -2.11 -10.03 3.77
C VAL A 92 -1.59 -10.45 5.14
N GLY A 93 -1.85 -9.64 6.16
CA GLY A 93 -1.43 -9.91 7.53
C GLY A 93 -2.11 -8.98 8.54
N TYR A 94 -1.80 -9.16 9.82
CA TYR A 94 -2.33 -8.31 10.88
C TYR A 94 -1.69 -6.92 10.86
N TYR A 95 -2.53 -5.89 10.95
CA TYR A 95 -2.08 -4.52 11.16
C TYR A 95 -2.00 -4.22 12.66
N THR A 96 -0.82 -3.83 13.14
CA THR A 96 -0.60 -3.39 14.53
C THR A 96 0.01 -2.00 14.50
N LYS A 97 -0.66 -1.03 15.13
CA LYS A 97 -0.15 0.34 15.26
C LYS A 97 0.74 0.44 16.50
N LEU A 98 2.05 0.48 16.29
CA LEU A 98 3.05 0.55 17.37
C LEU A 98 3.55 1.97 17.65
N MET A 99 3.37 2.89 16.70
CA MET A 99 3.73 4.29 16.81
C MET A 99 2.58 5.16 16.32
N GLU A 100 2.32 6.29 16.99
CA GLU A 100 1.36 7.32 16.57
C GLU A 100 1.88 8.70 16.95
N ASP A 101 1.89 9.64 16.01
CA ASP A 101 2.33 11.03 16.23
C ASP A 101 3.67 11.16 16.99
N GLY A 102 4.64 10.31 16.62
CA GLY A 102 5.98 10.26 17.23
C GLY A 102 6.03 9.58 18.60
N ARG A 103 4.96 8.90 19.04
CA ARG A 103 4.87 8.22 20.35
C ARG A 103 4.74 6.71 20.19
N PHE A 104 5.42 5.98 21.06
CA PHE A 104 5.33 4.51 21.15
C PHE A 104 4.08 4.08 21.89
N MET A 105 3.36 3.10 21.33
CA MET A 105 2.03 2.67 21.79
C MET A 105 2.00 1.27 22.41
N TRP A 106 3.09 0.51 22.34
CA TRP A 106 3.21 -0.86 22.90
C TRP A 106 3.27 -0.80 24.43
N PRO A 107 2.66 -1.77 25.13
CA PRO A 107 1.81 -1.48 26.28
C PRO A 107 2.50 -0.57 27.28
N VAL A 108 1.93 0.63 27.44
CA VAL A 108 1.86 1.23 28.78
C VAL A 108 0.82 0.40 29.51
N ALA A 109 1.27 -0.57 30.32
CA ALA A 109 0.41 -1.06 31.39
C ALA A 109 -0.11 0.19 32.15
N GLY A 110 -1.40 0.19 32.49
CA GLY A 110 -2.04 1.30 33.19
C GLY A 110 -1.29 1.75 34.44
#